data_AF-A0A9D7SUQ2-F1
#
_entry.id   AF-A0A9D7SUQ2-F1
#
_cell.length_a   1.000
_cell.length_b   1.000
_cell.length_c   1.000
_cell.angle_alpha   90.00
_cell.angle_beta   90.00
_cell.angle_gamma   90.00
#
_symmetry.space_group_name_H-M   'P 1'
#
loop_
_entity.id
_entity.type
_entity.pdbx_description
1 polymer ?
#
loop_
_entity_poly.entity_id
_entity_poly.type
_entity_poly.pdbx_seq_one_letter_code
_entity_poly.pdbx_strand_id
1 'polypeptide(L)' 'MNRFVNKKENDYYHPGLGIIFEDLHDENVLTEDGASQFIDTVIFLMP' A
#
# COMPACT_ATOMS: atom_id res chain seq x y z
N MET A 1 -12.71 6.32 -5.48
CA MET A 1 -12.16 6.12 -4.13
C MET A 1 -11.64 4.70 -4.03
N ASN A 2 -10.40 4.54 -3.58
CA ASN A 2 -9.57 3.39 -3.92
C ASN A 2 -9.76 2.22 -2.95
N ARG A 3 -10.80 2.24 -2.10
CA ARG A 3 -11.25 1.21 -1.14
C ARG A 3 -10.18 0.56 -0.23
N PHE A 4 -8.96 1.09 -0.20
CA PHE A 4 -7.97 0.77 0.83
C PHE A 4 -8.45 1.29 2.18
N VAL A 5 -8.34 0.43 3.20
CA VAL A 5 -8.69 0.72 4.59
C VAL A 5 -7.40 0.71 5.40
N ASN A 6 -7.14 1.80 6.12
CA ASN A 6 -6.01 1.85 7.06
C ASN A 6 -6.32 0.90 8.23
N LYS A 7 -5.42 -0.05 8.48
CA LYS A 7 -5.60 -1.09 9.51
C LYS A 7 -4.87 -0.70 10.81
N LYS A 8 -3.61 -0.27 10.71
CA LYS A 8 -2.73 0.19 11.80
C LYS A 8 -1.45 0.77 11.22
N GLU A 9 -0.82 1.78 11.84
CA GLU A 9 0.59 2.18 11.60
C GLU A 9 1.09 2.11 10.14
N ASN A 10 0.30 2.68 9.21
CA ASN A 10 0.58 2.69 7.76
C ASN A 10 0.41 1.37 6.99
N ASP A 11 -0.28 0.41 7.59
CA ASP A 11 -0.79 -0.77 6.89
C ASP A 11 -2.13 -0.46 6.23
N TYR A 12 -2.25 -0.80 4.94
CA TYR A 12 -3.45 -0.59 4.15
C TYR A 12 -3.96 -1.88 3.53
N TYR A 13 -5.24 -2.17 3.71
CA TYR A 13 -5.88 -3.38 3.21
C TYR A 13 -6.99 -3.06 2.20
N HIS A 14 -6.99 -3.75 1.07
CA HIS A 14 -8.07 -3.67 0.08
C HIS A 14 -8.83 -5.00 -0.02
N PRO A 15 -10.02 -5.12 0.60
CA PRO A 15 -10.75 -6.39 0.67
C PRO A 15 -11.21 -6.93 -0.69
N GLY A 16 -11.53 -6.06 -1.64
CA GLY A 16 -11.95 -6.49 -2.97
C GLY A 16 -10.83 -7.02 -3.87
N LEU A 17 -9.57 -6.78 -3.51
CA LEU A 17 -8.40 -7.20 -4.27
C LEU A 17 -7.57 -8.24 -3.51
N GLY A 18 -7.86 -8.45 -2.23
CA GLY A 18 -7.05 -9.31 -1.36
C GLY A 18 -5.64 -8.78 -1.13
N ILE A 19 -5.40 -7.47 -1.26
CA ILE A 19 -4.06 -6.88 -1.14
C ILE A 19 -3.89 -6.21 0.22
N ILE A 20 -2.74 -6.44 0.85
CA ILE A 20 -2.27 -5.68 2.02
C ILE A 20 -0.94 -5.02 1.67
N PHE A 21 -0.84 -3.72 1.88
CA PHE A 21 0.42 -2.98 1.95
C PHE A 21 0.80 -2.85 3.42
N GLU A 22 2.00 -3.27 3.79
CA GLU A 22 2.57 -3.02 5.12
C GLU A 22 3.73 -2.02 5.03
N ASP A 23 3.94 -1.25 6.09
CA ASP A 23 5.04 -0.27 6.21
C ASP A 23 5.01 0.86 5.15
N LEU A 24 3.80 1.29 4.76
CA LEU A 24 3.60 2.30 3.72
C LEU A 24 3.78 3.73 4.24
N HIS A 25 5.02 4.11 4.51
CA HIS A 25 5.39 5.47 4.89
C HIS A 25 5.64 6.37 3.66
N ASP A 26 5.49 7.69 3.82
CA ASP A 26 5.75 8.66 2.75
C ASP A 26 7.16 8.54 2.17
N GLU A 27 8.16 8.18 2.98
CA GLU A 27 9.55 7.94 2.56
C GLU A 27 9.72 6.70 1.67
N ASN A 28 8.82 5.74 1.79
CA ASN A 28 8.79 4.50 1.02
C ASN A 28 7.99 4.65 -0.30
N VAL A 29 7.38 5.82 -0.53
CA VAL A 29 6.58 6.11 -1.72
C VAL A 29 7.22 7.21 -2.54
N LEU A 30 7.89 6.81 -3.62
CA LEU A 30 8.41 7.74 -4.62
C LEU A 30 7.31 8.07 -5.63
N THR A 31 7.19 9.33 -6.05
CA THR A 31 6.28 9.72 -7.13
C THR A 31 7.09 10.34 -8.27
N GLU A 32 7.01 9.72 -9.45
CA GLU A 32 7.71 10.17 -10.66
C GLU A 32 6.74 10.09 -11.84
N ASP A 33 6.61 11.19 -12.59
CA ASP A 33 5.70 11.30 -13.75
C ASP A 33 4.24 10.86 -13.48
N GLY A 34 3.77 11.07 -12.24
CA GLY A 34 2.43 10.67 -11.81
C GLY A 34 2.25 9.19 -11.50
N ALA A 35 3.33 8.40 -11.55
CA ALA A 35 3.37 7.02 -11.09
C ALA A 35 3.95 6.93 -9.67
N SER A 36 3.32 6.12 -8.82
CA SER A 36 3.85 5.79 -7.50
C SER A 36 4.73 4.54 -7.59
N GLN A 37 5.96 4.66 -7.10
CA GLN A 37 6.91 3.58 -6.99
C GLN A 37 7.12 3.29 -5.50
N PHE A 38 6.93 2.03 -5.12
CA PHE A 38 7.05 1.60 -3.72
C PHE A 38 8.42 0.99 -3.52
N ILE A 39 9.19 1.55 -2.60
CA ILE A 39 10.48 1.02 -2.16
C ILE A 39 10.34 0.55 -0.72
N ASP A 40 11.03 -0.54 -0.38
CA ASP A 40 11.04 -1.09 0.99
C ASP A 40 9.63 -1.29 1.62
N THR A 41 8.65 -1.66 0.79
CA THR A 41 7.25 -1.92 1.19
C THR A 41 6.92 -3.39 0.93
N VAL A 42 6.32 -4.07 1.91
CA VAL A 42 5.88 -5.46 1.73
C VAL A 42 4.44 -5.49 1.22
N ILE A 43 4.21 -6.27 0.16
CA ILE A 43 2.88 -6.47 -0.43
C ILE A 43 2.46 -7.92 -0.24
N PHE A 44 1.40 -8.14 0.54
CA PHE A 44 0.78 -9.46 0.69
C PHE A 44 -0.42 -9.62 -0.24
N LEU A 45 -0.53 -10.82 -0.80
CA LEU A 45 -1.70 -11.28 -1.54
C LEU A 45 -2.41 -12.34 -0.69
N MET A 46 -3.67 -12.07 -0.37
CA MET A 46 -4.54 -13.03 0.29
C MET A 46 -5.11 -14.01 -0.75
N PRO A 47 -5.39 -15.27 -0.35
CA PRO A 47 -6.00 -16.27 -1.23
C PRO A 47 -7.35 -15.86 -1.82
#